data_AF-A0A7S3N232-F1
#
_entry.id   AF-A0A7S3N232-F1
#
_cell.length_a   1.000
_cell.length_b   1.000
_cell.length_c   1.000
_cell.angle_alpha   90.00
_cell.angle_beta   90.00
_cell.angle_gamma   90.00
#
_symmetry.space_group_name_H-M   'P 1'
#
loop_
_entity.id
_entity.type
_entity.pdbx_description
1 polymer ?
#
loop_
_entity_poly.entity_id
_entity_poly.type
_entity_poly.pdbx_seq_one_letter_code
_entity_poly.pdbx_strand_id
1 'polypeptide(L)'
;MSQKATPSFCKQITAMQKRRLLTFIRSSKELVIGLNPVFYCLINLILFSVIYDTIMDIFLPDDVEAKAAFEKVMFAILFPIFILISLFVSSGVYVISPVSDREDKLRYLLNFAGMRPASYYIGLFMGDVFIFLIPTAILIGGSWALKLSGISERAGWIYLALFVFSYSFIQLNYLVGFLFTKAETAFKYQVLPMLLLWIAPSLILIPFGGNQ
;
A
#
# COMPACT_ATOMS: atom_id res chain seq x y z
N MET A 1 18.72 20.39 40.75
CA MET A 1 18.25 19.42 39.74
C MET A 1 17.60 20.19 38.61
N SER A 2 18.28 20.28 37.46
CA SER A 2 17.74 20.99 36.29
C SER A 2 16.50 20.26 35.79
N GLN A 3 15.38 20.98 35.74
CA GLN A 3 14.10 20.51 35.22
C GLN A 3 14.34 20.16 33.75
N LYS A 4 14.57 18.87 33.43
CA LYS A 4 14.70 18.41 32.04
C LYS A 4 13.38 18.74 31.35
N ALA A 5 13.38 19.82 30.57
CA ALA A 5 12.24 20.23 29.77
C ALA A 5 11.87 19.07 28.85
N THR A 6 10.76 18.41 29.15
CA THR A 6 10.24 17.35 28.27
C THR A 6 9.85 18.02 26.95
N PRO A 7 10.30 17.48 25.80
CA PRO A 7 10.01 18.10 24.52
C PRO A 7 8.50 18.15 24.31
N SER A 8 8.00 19.27 23.80
CA SER A 8 6.57 19.46 23.51
C SER A 8 6.03 18.34 22.61
N PHE A 9 4.79 17.92 22.84
CA PHE A 9 4.13 16.81 22.12
C PHE A 9 4.28 16.88 20.59
N CYS A 10 4.05 18.04 19.97
CA CYS A 10 4.19 18.22 18.52
C CYS A 10 5.63 17.97 18.04
N LYS A 11 6.64 18.42 18.78
CA LYS A 11 8.05 18.14 18.46
C LYS A 11 8.38 16.65 18.52
N GLN A 12 7.76 15.90 19.45
CA GLN A 12 7.92 14.44 19.53
C GLN A 12 7.32 13.75 18.30
N ILE A 13 6.13 14.19 17.86
CA ILE A 13 5.47 13.67 16.64
C ILE A 13 6.34 13.93 15.41
N THR A 14 6.77 15.17 15.19
CA THR A 14 7.59 15.54 14.03
C THR A 14 8.93 14.81 14.03
N ALA A 15 9.54 14.59 15.20
CA ALA A 15 10.77 13.81 15.32
C ALA A 15 10.55 12.34 14.91
N MET A 16 9.47 11.71 15.36
CA MET A 16 9.13 10.33 14.95
C MET A 16 8.78 10.22 13.47
N GLN A 17 8.02 11.17 12.93
CA GLN A 17 7.70 11.24 11.51
C GLN A 17 8.97 11.36 10.68
N LYS A 18 9.88 12.28 11.04
CA LYS A 18 11.16 12.47 10.35
C LYS A 18 12.04 11.23 10.44
N ARG A 19 12.10 10.58 11.62
CA ARG A 19 12.81 9.31 11.80
C ARG A 19 12.27 8.25 10.84
N ARG A 20 10.95 8.09 10.77
CA ARG A 20 10.30 7.11 9.89
C ARG A 20 10.62 7.34 8.42
N LEU A 21 10.50 8.59 7.95
CA LEU A 21 10.85 8.97 6.58
C LEU A 21 12.32 8.71 6.26
N LEU A 22 13.23 9.03 7.19
CA LEU A 22 14.66 8.78 6.99
C LEU A 22 15.00 7.28 6.95
N THR A 23 14.35 6.47 7.79
CA THR A 23 14.50 5.01 7.73
C THR A 23 14.05 4.47 6.38
N PHE A 24 12.89 4.93 5.88
CA PHE A 24 12.37 4.54 4.57
C PHE A 24 13.33 4.92 3.44
N ILE A 25 13.78 6.18 3.37
CA ILE A 25 14.70 6.67 2.33
C ILE A 25 16.06 5.94 2.36
N ARG A 26 16.54 5.56 3.55
CA ARG A 26 17.84 4.88 3.69
C ARG A 26 17.75 3.37 3.47
N SER A 27 16.56 2.78 3.55
CA SER A 27 16.34 1.35 3.37
C SER A 27 15.97 1.05 1.92
N SER A 28 16.93 0.54 1.15
CA SER A 28 16.69 0.12 -0.24
C SER A 28 15.58 -0.94 -0.35
N LYS A 29 15.48 -1.83 0.64
CA LYS A 29 14.41 -2.84 0.73
C LYS A 29 13.04 -2.18 0.83
N GLU A 30 12.87 -1.22 1.75
CA GLU A 30 11.58 -0.54 1.93
C GLU A 30 11.21 0.32 0.71
N LEU A 31 12.19 0.95 0.05
CA LEU A 31 11.94 1.69 -1.19
C LEU A 31 11.41 0.79 -2.30
N VAL A 32 12.05 -0.36 -2.54
CA VAL A 32 11.63 -1.31 -3.57
C VAL A 32 10.23 -1.82 -3.28
N ILE A 33 9.95 -2.21 -2.03
CA ILE A 33 8.65 -2.74 -1.64
C ILE A 33 7.57 -1.64 -1.65
N GLY A 34 7.88 -0.43 -1.21
CA GLY A 34 6.93 0.68 -1.17
C GLY A 34 6.55 1.20 -2.56
N LEU A 35 7.48 1.15 -3.53
CA LEU A 35 7.23 1.51 -4.93
C LEU A 35 6.64 0.37 -5.76
N ASN A 36 6.58 -0.85 -5.20
CA ASN A 36 6.08 -2.03 -5.86
C ASN A 36 4.67 -1.87 -6.50
N PRO A 37 3.68 -1.18 -5.88
CA PRO A 37 2.36 -0.96 -6.49
C PRO A 37 2.44 -0.19 -7.79
N VAL A 38 3.35 0.77 -7.88
CA VAL A 38 3.53 1.61 -9.06
C VAL A 38 4.20 0.81 -10.17
N PHE A 39 5.31 0.14 -9.86
CA PHE A 39 6.02 -0.66 -10.84
C PHE A 39 5.14 -1.79 -11.38
N TYR A 40 4.43 -2.52 -10.52
CA TYR A 40 3.49 -3.54 -10.98
C TYR A 40 2.34 -2.95 -11.79
N CYS A 41 1.77 -1.81 -11.40
CA CYS A 41 0.70 -1.18 -12.18
C CYS A 41 1.19 -0.83 -13.60
N LEU A 42 2.34 -0.17 -13.72
CA LEU A 42 2.90 0.25 -15.01
C LEU A 42 3.36 -0.94 -15.86
N ILE A 43 4.07 -1.89 -15.25
CA ILE A 43 4.52 -3.11 -15.94
C ILE A 43 3.32 -3.91 -16.42
N ASN A 44 2.29 -4.09 -15.60
CA ASN A 44 1.08 -4.81 -16.01
C ASN A 44 0.35 -4.10 -17.14
N LEU A 45 0.21 -2.77 -17.12
CA LEU A 45 -0.42 -2.04 -18.23
C LEU A 45 0.32 -2.29 -19.55
N ILE A 46 1.65 -2.24 -19.53
CA ILE A 46 2.48 -2.46 -20.73
C ILE A 46 2.46 -3.94 -21.14
N LEU A 47 2.59 -4.86 -20.19
CA LEU A 47 2.53 -6.30 -20.48
C LEU A 47 1.17 -6.66 -21.06
N PHE A 48 0.08 -6.15 -20.50
CA PHE A 48 -1.26 -6.42 -21.00
C PHE A 48 -1.47 -5.84 -22.39
N SER A 49 -1.00 -4.63 -22.69
CA SER A 49 -1.13 -4.09 -24.06
C SER A 49 -0.34 -4.94 -25.06
N VAL A 50 0.91 -5.29 -24.77
CA VAL A 50 1.74 -6.08 -25.69
C VAL A 50 1.23 -7.51 -25.86
N ILE A 51 0.82 -8.17 -24.76
CA ILE A 51 0.23 -9.51 -24.82
C ILE A 51 -1.10 -9.48 -25.56
N TYR A 52 -1.94 -8.47 -25.30
CA TYR A 52 -3.19 -8.28 -26.02
C TYR A 52 -2.96 -8.15 -27.52
N ASP A 53 -2.10 -7.22 -27.95
CA ASP A 53 -1.81 -7.01 -29.38
C ASP A 53 -1.29 -8.29 -30.03
N THR A 54 -0.37 -9.00 -29.37
CA THR A 54 0.21 -10.24 -29.89
C THR A 54 -0.80 -11.39 -29.97
N ILE A 55 -1.64 -11.59 -28.96
CA ILE A 55 -2.65 -12.67 -28.95
C ILE A 55 -3.74 -12.37 -29.98
N MET A 56 -4.21 -11.13 -30.05
CA MET A 56 -5.28 -10.73 -30.96
C MET A 56 -4.84 -10.81 -32.42
N ASP A 57 -3.58 -10.51 -32.73
CA ASP A 57 -3.04 -10.64 -34.10
C ASP A 57 -2.84 -12.11 -34.53
N ILE A 58 -2.61 -13.03 -33.59
CA ILE A 58 -2.43 -14.46 -33.89
C ILE A 58 -3.77 -15.19 -34.03
N PHE A 59 -4.71 -14.94 -33.12
CA PHE A 59 -5.93 -15.76 -33.02
C PHE A 59 -7.14 -15.19 -33.74
N LEU A 60 -7.27 -13.86 -33.83
CA LEU A 60 -8.48 -13.19 -34.33
C LEU A 60 -8.10 -11.91 -35.13
N PRO A 61 -7.42 -12.02 -36.27
CA PRO A 61 -6.91 -10.85 -37.01
C PRO A 61 -8.01 -9.84 -37.41
N ASP A 62 -9.20 -10.33 -37.79
CA ASP A 62 -10.27 -9.48 -38.38
C ASP A 62 -11.53 -9.31 -37.50
N ASP A 63 -11.58 -9.89 -36.30
CA ASP A 63 -12.76 -9.79 -35.43
C ASP A 63 -12.65 -8.62 -34.43
N VAL A 64 -13.15 -7.46 -34.84
CA VAL A 64 -13.10 -6.20 -34.08
C VAL A 64 -13.97 -6.26 -32.82
N GLU A 65 -15.10 -6.98 -32.84
CA GLU A 65 -15.99 -7.09 -31.67
C GLU A 65 -15.39 -8.01 -30.61
N ALA A 66 -14.79 -9.14 -31.00
CA ALA A 66 -14.10 -10.03 -30.08
C ALA A 66 -12.88 -9.35 -29.43
N LYS A 67 -12.12 -8.54 -30.19
CA LYS A 67 -11.02 -7.69 -29.69
C LYS A 67 -11.49 -6.76 -28.59
N ALA A 68 -12.53 -5.98 -28.84
CA ALA A 68 -13.05 -5.01 -27.87
C ALA A 68 -13.64 -5.69 -26.61
N ALA A 69 -14.32 -6.83 -26.75
CA ALA A 69 -14.84 -7.58 -25.63
C ALA A 69 -13.72 -8.14 -24.74
N PHE A 70 -12.66 -8.69 -25.35
CA PHE A 70 -11.52 -9.24 -24.63
C PHE A 70 -10.72 -8.16 -23.92
N GLU A 71 -10.47 -7.02 -24.57
CA GLU A 71 -9.82 -5.85 -23.97
C GLU A 71 -10.55 -5.40 -22.70
N LYS A 72 -11.87 -5.30 -22.78
CA LYS A 72 -12.71 -4.89 -21.65
C LYS A 72 -12.62 -5.88 -20.48
N VAL A 73 -12.61 -7.19 -20.75
CA VAL A 73 -12.47 -8.22 -19.70
C VAL A 73 -11.08 -8.16 -19.06
N MET A 74 -10.02 -8.03 -19.85
CA MET A 74 -8.63 -7.95 -19.37
C MET A 74 -8.43 -6.74 -18.45
N PHE A 75 -8.85 -5.54 -18.88
CA PHE A 75 -8.71 -4.33 -18.07
C PHE A 75 -9.69 -4.25 -16.90
N ALA A 76 -10.90 -4.82 -17.01
CA ALA A 76 -11.88 -4.75 -15.93
C ALA A 76 -11.61 -5.75 -14.80
N ILE A 77 -11.07 -6.94 -15.11
CA ILE A 77 -10.93 -8.02 -14.13
C ILE A 77 -9.48 -8.18 -13.67
N LEU A 78 -8.53 -8.34 -14.60
CA LEU A 78 -7.15 -8.67 -14.21
C LEU A 78 -6.42 -7.47 -13.60
N PHE A 79 -6.58 -6.29 -14.18
CA PHE A 79 -5.88 -5.09 -13.70
C PHE A 79 -6.16 -4.76 -12.22
N PRO A 80 -7.41 -4.75 -11.72
CA PRO A 80 -7.67 -4.59 -10.28
C PRO A 80 -7.07 -5.70 -9.41
N ILE A 81 -7.11 -6.96 -9.85
CA ILE A 81 -6.54 -8.09 -9.09
C ILE A 81 -5.03 -7.92 -8.91
N PHE A 82 -4.31 -7.55 -9.98
CA PHE A 82 -2.87 -7.34 -9.91
C PHE A 82 -2.48 -6.13 -9.05
N ILE A 83 -3.24 -5.04 -9.12
CA ILE A 83 -3.05 -3.89 -8.22
C ILE A 83 -3.25 -4.31 -6.77
N LEU A 84 -4.30 -5.09 -6.46
CA LEU A 84 -4.59 -5.56 -5.11
C LEU A 84 -3.46 -6.44 -4.56
N ILE A 85 -2.97 -7.40 -5.35
CA ILE A 85 -1.84 -8.25 -4.96
C ILE A 85 -0.61 -7.39 -4.67
N SER A 86 -0.33 -6.39 -5.51
CA SER A 86 0.82 -5.52 -5.30
C SER A 86 0.67 -4.64 -4.05
N LEU A 87 -0.54 -4.15 -3.77
CA LEU A 87 -0.84 -3.43 -2.53
C LEU A 87 -0.64 -4.33 -1.29
N PHE A 88 -1.02 -5.61 -1.36
CA PHE A 88 -0.78 -6.55 -0.25
C PHE A 88 0.70 -6.84 -0.04
N VAL A 89 1.50 -6.99 -1.09
CA VAL A 89 2.96 -7.13 -0.94
C VAL A 89 3.55 -5.88 -0.29
N SER A 90 3.03 -4.71 -0.64
CA SER A 90 3.50 -3.42 -0.14
C SER A 90 3.10 -3.15 1.30
N SER A 91 2.13 -3.91 1.82
CA SER A 91 1.70 -3.83 3.21
C SER A 91 2.85 -4.11 4.18
N GLY A 92 3.82 -4.93 3.76
CA GLY A 92 5.02 -5.29 4.53
C GLY A 92 5.81 -4.11 5.07
N VAL A 93 5.89 -3.01 4.31
CA VAL A 93 6.62 -1.78 4.70
C VAL A 93 6.06 -1.17 5.98
N TYR A 94 4.73 -1.23 6.16
CA TYR A 94 4.03 -0.59 7.28
C TYR A 94 4.09 -1.43 8.55
N VAL A 95 4.33 -2.75 8.46
CA VAL A 95 4.39 -3.65 9.62
C VAL A 95 5.80 -3.87 10.11
N ILE A 96 6.79 -3.88 9.23
CA ILE A 96 8.20 -4.04 9.62
C ILE A 96 8.58 -3.03 10.70
N SER A 97 8.22 -1.76 10.53
CA SER A 97 8.58 -0.71 11.49
C SER A 97 8.08 -0.95 12.92
N PRO A 98 6.77 -1.09 13.18
CA PRO A 98 6.28 -1.31 14.54
C PRO A 98 6.66 -2.68 15.12
N VAL A 99 6.99 -3.68 14.30
CA VAL A 99 7.49 -4.97 14.78
C VAL A 99 8.97 -4.88 15.14
N SER A 100 9.81 -4.28 14.29
CA SER A 100 11.23 -4.06 14.56
C SER A 100 11.45 -3.19 15.80
N ASP A 101 10.69 -2.10 15.94
CA ASP A 101 10.79 -1.23 17.12
C ASP A 101 10.40 -1.94 18.45
N ARG A 102 9.64 -3.05 18.36
CA ARG A 102 9.34 -3.93 19.51
C ARG A 102 10.43 -4.99 19.71
N GLU A 103 10.90 -5.60 18.63
CA GLU A 103 11.99 -6.58 18.63
C GLU A 103 13.27 -5.99 19.25
N ASP A 104 13.64 -4.78 18.82
CA ASP A 104 14.83 -4.06 19.29
C ASP A 104 14.61 -3.36 20.65
N LYS A 105 13.42 -3.51 21.26
CA LYS A 105 12.99 -2.81 22.49
C LYS A 105 13.13 -1.28 22.42
N LEU A 106 13.18 -0.72 21.21
CA LEU A 106 13.37 0.71 21.01
C LEU A 106 12.21 1.52 21.59
N ARG A 107 10.99 0.99 21.56
CA ARG A 107 9.85 1.61 22.23
C ARG A 107 10.07 1.82 23.73
N TYR A 108 10.73 0.88 24.40
CA TYR A 108 11.07 1.00 25.81
C TYR A 108 12.12 2.10 26.04
N LEU A 109 13.15 2.15 25.19
CA LEU A 109 14.18 3.20 25.22
C LEU A 109 13.59 4.60 24.99
N LEU A 110 12.68 4.74 24.03
CA LEU A 110 12.02 6.01 23.73
C LEU A 110 11.10 6.46 24.87
N ASN A 111 10.39 5.52 25.50
CA ASN A 111 9.59 5.81 26.68
C ASN A 111 10.46 6.25 27.88
N PHE A 112 11.61 5.59 28.09
CA PHE A 112 12.59 5.98 29.11
C PHE A 112 13.20 7.37 28.82
N ALA A 113 13.38 7.72 27.54
CA ALA A 113 13.80 9.06 27.11
C ALA A 113 12.72 10.16 27.29
N GLY A 114 11.53 9.80 27.80
CA GLY A 114 10.43 10.74 28.07
C GLY A 114 9.48 10.96 26.90
N MET A 115 9.51 10.09 25.89
CA MET A 115 8.58 10.15 24.76
C MET A 115 7.23 9.53 25.12
N ARG A 116 6.13 10.23 24.80
CA ARG A 116 4.79 9.71 25.10
C ARG A 116 4.40 8.59 24.12
N PRO A 117 3.68 7.54 24.56
CA PRO A 117 3.21 6.49 23.66
C PRO A 117 2.28 6.99 22.55
N ALA A 118 1.47 8.02 22.81
CA ALA A 118 0.58 8.59 21.80
C ALA A 118 1.35 9.28 20.68
N SER A 119 2.39 10.06 21.01
CA SER A 119 3.24 10.73 20.02
C SER A 119 4.04 9.75 19.17
N TYR A 120 4.38 8.58 19.73
CA TYR A 120 5.01 7.49 18.96
C TYR A 120 4.11 7.04 17.82
N TYR A 121 2.88 6.60 18.14
CA TYR A 121 1.98 6.02 17.14
C TYR A 121 1.46 7.06 16.16
N ILE A 122 1.14 8.28 16.61
CA ILE A 122 0.70 9.36 15.71
C ILE A 122 1.84 9.74 14.77
N GLY A 123 3.07 9.91 15.27
CA GLY A 123 4.22 10.26 14.43
C GLY A 123 4.57 9.16 13.43
N LEU A 124 4.52 7.89 13.85
CA LEU A 124 4.74 6.75 12.98
C LEU A 124 3.66 6.66 11.89
N PHE A 125 2.39 6.78 12.29
CA PHE A 125 1.25 6.75 11.39
C PHE A 125 1.29 7.87 10.35
N MET A 126 1.56 9.11 10.78
CA MET A 126 1.72 10.22 9.85
C MET A 126 2.87 9.97 8.87
N GLY A 127 4.00 9.45 9.34
CA GLY A 127 5.13 9.06 8.48
C GLY A 127 4.73 8.02 7.42
N ASP A 128 3.99 6.99 7.83
CA ASP A 128 3.52 5.93 6.93
C ASP A 128 2.48 6.43 5.92
N VAL A 129 1.59 7.35 6.30
CA VAL A 129 0.67 8.00 5.36
C VAL A 129 1.45 8.77 4.29
N PHE A 130 2.48 9.53 4.67
CA PHE A 130 3.34 10.20 3.69
C PHE A 130 4.07 9.21 2.77
N ILE A 131 4.57 8.09 3.31
CA ILE A 131 5.21 7.03 2.53
C ILE A 131 4.23 6.42 1.53
N PHE A 132 2.97 6.20 1.93
CA PHE A 132 1.93 5.67 1.04
C PHE A 132 1.57 6.67 -0.07
N LEU A 133 1.55 7.97 0.22
CA LEU A 133 1.18 9.00 -0.74
C LEU A 133 2.19 9.18 -1.88
N ILE A 134 3.48 8.90 -1.65
CA ILE A 134 4.53 9.00 -2.68
C ILE A 134 4.24 8.09 -3.89
N PRO A 135 4.10 6.75 -3.75
CA PRO A 135 3.77 5.88 -4.86
C PRO A 135 2.40 6.20 -5.47
N THR A 136 1.42 6.62 -4.66
CA THR A 136 0.11 7.05 -5.19
C THR A 136 0.25 8.27 -6.10
N ALA A 137 1.03 9.27 -5.71
CA ALA A 137 1.27 10.45 -6.53
C ALA A 137 2.00 10.10 -7.84
N ILE A 138 2.99 9.19 -7.79
CA ILE A 138 3.70 8.71 -8.98
C ILE A 138 2.75 7.96 -9.91
N LEU A 139 1.87 7.11 -9.38
CA LEU A 139 0.88 6.37 -10.17
C LEU A 139 -0.07 7.32 -10.92
N ILE A 140 -0.54 8.38 -10.26
CA ILE A 140 -1.41 9.37 -10.89
C ILE A 140 -0.64 10.20 -11.93
N GLY A 141 0.56 10.67 -11.59
CA GLY A 141 1.41 11.40 -12.55
C GLY A 141 1.74 10.55 -13.78
N GLY A 142 2.05 9.27 -13.58
CA GLY A 142 2.27 8.30 -14.65
C GLY A 142 1.01 8.07 -15.50
N SER A 143 -0.17 8.01 -14.88
CA SER A 143 -1.43 7.86 -15.62
C SER A 143 -1.73 9.05 -16.54
N TRP A 144 -1.34 10.26 -16.14
CA TRP A 144 -1.43 11.46 -16.98
C TRP A 144 -0.44 11.41 -18.14
N ALA A 145 0.80 10.99 -17.89
CA ALA A 145 1.81 10.84 -18.95
C ALA A 145 1.39 9.80 -20.01
N LEU A 146 0.73 8.72 -19.59
CA LEU A 146 0.24 7.64 -20.46
C LEU A 146 -1.13 7.91 -21.08
N LYS A 147 -1.78 9.03 -20.78
CA LYS A 147 -3.13 9.41 -21.28
C LYS A 147 -4.18 8.30 -21.10
N LEU A 148 -4.16 7.60 -19.96
CA LEU A 148 -5.17 6.58 -19.63
C LEU A 148 -6.52 7.27 -19.39
N SER A 149 -7.41 7.26 -20.39
CA SER A 149 -8.70 7.97 -20.40
C SER A 149 -9.59 7.66 -19.19
N GLY A 150 -9.52 6.44 -18.63
CA GLY A 150 -10.29 6.07 -17.45
C GLY A 150 -9.77 6.64 -16.11
N ILE A 151 -8.47 6.90 -16.00
CA ILE A 151 -7.85 7.34 -14.73
C ILE A 151 -7.61 8.85 -14.73
N SER A 152 -7.23 9.42 -15.88
CA SER A 152 -6.85 10.84 -15.98
C SER A 152 -8.00 11.79 -15.69
N GLU A 153 -9.21 11.48 -16.18
CA GLU A 153 -10.42 12.31 -16.01
C GLU A 153 -10.91 12.34 -14.55
N ARG A 154 -10.69 11.26 -13.81
CA ARG A 154 -11.13 11.10 -12.41
C ARG A 154 -9.98 11.04 -11.41
N ALA A 155 -8.79 11.46 -11.82
CA ALA A 155 -7.55 11.33 -11.06
C ALA A 155 -7.65 11.92 -9.65
N GLY A 156 -8.30 13.08 -9.50
CA GLY A 156 -8.49 13.72 -8.19
C GLY A 156 -9.35 12.89 -7.23
N TRP A 157 -10.43 12.29 -7.71
CA TRP A 157 -11.29 11.41 -6.91
C TRP A 157 -10.58 10.11 -6.54
N ILE A 158 -9.81 9.55 -7.47
CA ILE A 158 -9.00 8.36 -7.22
C ILE A 158 -7.91 8.65 -6.17
N TYR A 159 -7.25 9.80 -6.25
CA TYR A 159 -6.28 10.23 -5.24
C TYR A 159 -6.91 10.33 -3.84
N LEU A 160 -8.07 10.97 -3.75
CA LEU A 160 -8.78 11.14 -2.49
C LEU A 160 -9.23 9.79 -1.93
N ALA A 161 -9.76 8.89 -2.78
CA ALA A 161 -10.14 7.55 -2.39
C ALA A 161 -8.93 6.76 -1.85
N LEU A 162 -7.78 6.82 -2.52
CA LEU A 162 -6.55 6.18 -2.08
C LEU A 162 -5.98 6.81 -0.80
N PHE A 163 -6.12 8.12 -0.63
CA PHE A 163 -5.77 8.80 0.61
C PHE A 163 -6.61 8.31 1.78
N VAL A 164 -7.95 8.27 1.65
CA VAL A 164 -8.83 7.75 2.71
C VAL A 164 -8.56 6.26 2.97
N PHE A 165 -8.35 5.48 1.92
CA PHE A 165 -7.99 4.07 2.02
C PHE A 165 -6.69 3.86 2.81
N SER A 166 -5.69 4.74 2.65
CA SER A 166 -4.42 4.64 3.37
C SER A 166 -4.58 4.64 4.89
N TYR A 167 -5.55 5.40 5.44
CA TYR A 167 -5.80 5.44 6.88
C TYR A 167 -6.23 4.08 7.41
N SER A 168 -7.25 3.49 6.80
CA SER A 168 -7.77 2.18 7.17
C SER A 168 -6.73 1.09 6.93
N PHE A 169 -6.02 1.15 5.80
CA PHE A 169 -5.02 0.16 5.42
C PHE A 169 -3.83 0.14 6.39
N ILE A 170 -3.26 1.29 6.75
CA ILE A 170 -2.10 1.36 7.66
C ILE A 170 -2.50 0.92 9.08
N GLN A 171 -3.68 1.31 9.56
CA GLN A 171 -4.16 0.89 10.88
C GLN A 171 -4.37 -0.62 10.97
N LEU A 172 -4.96 -1.22 9.92
CA LEU A 172 -5.11 -2.66 9.85
C LEU A 172 -3.77 -3.38 9.84
N ASN A 173 -2.79 -2.84 9.12
CA ASN A 173 -1.42 -3.33 9.12
C ASN A 173 -0.82 -3.33 10.53
N TYR A 174 -0.97 -2.22 11.28
CA TYR A 174 -0.49 -2.17 12.66
C TYR A 174 -1.17 -3.22 13.56
N LEU A 175 -2.48 -3.44 13.38
CA LEU A 175 -3.22 -4.46 14.11
C LEU A 175 -2.68 -5.86 13.83
N VAL A 176 -2.52 -6.22 12.56
CA VAL A 176 -1.93 -7.50 12.12
C VAL A 176 -0.48 -7.64 12.62
N GLY A 177 0.28 -6.54 12.63
CA GLY A 177 1.63 -6.51 13.15
C GLY A 177 1.73 -6.97 14.60
N PHE A 178 0.69 -6.76 15.44
CA PHE A 178 0.72 -7.23 16.83
C PHE A 178 0.83 -8.75 16.97
N LEU A 179 0.39 -9.52 15.98
CA LEU A 179 0.46 -10.98 15.97
C LEU A 179 1.90 -11.51 15.82
N PHE A 180 2.84 -10.66 15.39
CA PHE A 180 4.21 -11.04 15.13
C PHE A 180 5.19 -10.44 16.14
N THR A 181 6.20 -11.25 16.50
CA THR A 181 7.29 -10.87 17.40
C THR A 181 8.58 -10.54 16.67
N LYS A 182 8.81 -11.11 15.48
CA LYS A 182 9.99 -10.84 14.64
C LYS A 182 9.60 -10.09 13.36
N ALA A 183 10.37 -9.10 12.97
CA ALA A 183 10.08 -8.26 11.80
C ALA A 183 10.12 -9.07 10.49
N GLU A 184 11.06 -10.01 10.37
CA GLU A 184 11.19 -10.84 9.17
C GLU A 184 10.01 -11.80 8.95
N THR A 185 9.50 -12.41 10.02
CA THR A 185 8.32 -13.29 9.90
C THR A 185 7.07 -12.48 9.64
N ALA A 186 6.94 -11.29 10.24
CA ALA A 186 5.85 -10.38 9.94
C ALA A 186 5.83 -10.03 8.46
N PHE A 187 6.96 -9.61 7.89
CA PHE A 187 7.04 -9.27 6.47
C PHE A 187 6.62 -10.43 5.54
N LYS A 188 7.08 -11.66 5.82
CA LYS A 188 6.79 -12.83 4.96
C LYS A 188 5.33 -13.26 5.03
N TYR A 189 4.74 -13.30 6.22
CA TYR A 189 3.43 -13.93 6.44
C TYR A 189 2.26 -12.96 6.48
N GLN A 190 2.50 -11.64 6.56
CA GLN A 190 1.45 -10.64 6.65
C GLN A 190 0.55 -10.55 5.41
N VAL A 191 1.02 -10.97 4.24
CA VAL A 191 0.19 -11.05 3.03
C VAL A 191 -1.01 -11.99 3.26
N LEU A 192 -0.85 -13.05 4.04
CA LEU A 192 -1.90 -14.04 4.29
C LEU A 192 -3.08 -13.46 5.11
N PRO A 193 -2.89 -12.82 6.28
CA PRO A 193 -3.97 -12.11 6.97
C PRO A 193 -4.68 -11.08 6.11
N MET A 194 -3.95 -10.34 5.27
CA MET A 194 -4.54 -9.33 4.40
C MET A 194 -5.41 -9.93 3.30
N LEU A 195 -4.95 -11.03 2.68
CA LEU A 195 -5.74 -11.78 1.71
C LEU A 195 -7.00 -12.37 2.36
N LEU A 196 -6.87 -12.98 3.54
CA LEU A 196 -8.01 -13.56 4.25
C LEU A 196 -9.08 -12.51 4.60
N LEU A 197 -8.66 -11.33 5.06
CA LEU A 197 -9.58 -10.24 5.37
C LEU A 197 -10.25 -9.65 4.12
N TRP A 198 -9.60 -9.73 2.97
CA TRP A 198 -10.20 -9.32 1.70
C TRP A 198 -11.20 -10.37 1.15
N ILE A 199 -10.89 -11.66 1.30
CA ILE A 199 -11.75 -12.76 0.84
C ILE A 199 -12.94 -13.00 1.79
N ALA A 200 -12.80 -12.74 3.10
CA ALA A 200 -13.84 -13.03 4.07
C ALA A 200 -15.19 -12.34 3.76
N PRO A 201 -15.25 -11.04 3.41
CA PRO A 201 -16.51 -10.41 3.00
C PRO A 201 -17.11 -11.01 1.73
N SER A 202 -16.30 -11.40 0.74
CA SER A 202 -16.83 -11.99 -0.49
C SER A 202 -17.41 -13.39 -0.25
N LEU A 203 -16.77 -14.22 0.59
CA LEU A 203 -17.31 -15.52 0.99
C LEU A 203 -18.64 -15.41 1.73
N ILE A 204 -18.81 -14.38 2.57
CA ILE A 204 -20.05 -14.13 3.31
C ILE A 204 -21.15 -13.64 2.38
N LEU A 205 -20.82 -12.89 1.31
CA LEU A 205 -21.79 -12.33 0.36
C LEU A 205 -22.26 -13.31 -0.72
N ILE A 206 -21.47 -14.32 -1.08
CA ILE A 206 -21.85 -15.37 -2.05
C ILE A 206 -23.20 -16.05 -1.72
N PRO A 207 -23.52 -16.43 -0.47
CA PRO A 207 -24.84 -17.00 -0.15
C PRO A 207 -26.00 -15.99 -0.20
N PHE A 208 -25.75 -14.68 -0.23
CA PHE A 208 -26.79 -13.64 -0.29
C PHE A 208 -27.01 -13.06 -1.70
N GLY A 209 -26.11 -13.33 -2.65
CA GLY A 209 -26.21 -12.86 -4.05
C GLY A 209 -27.06 -13.72 -4.98
N GLY A 210 -27.76 -14.74 -4.46
CA GLY A 210 -28.50 -15.73 -5.25
C GLY A 210 -29.87 -15.30 -5.78
N ASN A 211 -30.32 -14.07 -5.58
CA ASN A 211 -31.62 -13.58 -6.08
C ASN A 211 -31.56 -12.07 -6.38
N GLN A 212 -30.96 -11.66 -7.49
CA GLN A 212 -31.38 -10.51 -8.31
C GLN A 212 -30.98 -10.74 -9.76
#